data_AF-A0A9D1RWG9-F1
#
_entry.id   AF-A0A9D1RWG9-F1
#
_cell.length_a   1.000
_cell.length_b   1.000
_cell.length_c   1.000
_cell.angle_alpha   90.00
_cell.angle_beta   90.00
_cell.angle_gamma   90.00
#
_symmetry.space_group_name_H-M   'P 1'
#
loop_
_entity.id
_entity.type
_entity.pdbx_description
1 polymer ?
#
loop_
_entity_poly.entity_id
_entity_poly.type
_entity_poly.pdbx_seq_one_letter_code
_entity_poly.pdbx_strand_id
1 'polypeptide(L)' 'MILTTTPQVEGRKIERYLGIVFGEVISGVDMFRDIAAGFRNIFGGRSAGYEDELQRAREEAMAEMSQRAEA' A
#
# COMPACT_ATOMS: atom_id res chain seq x y z
N MET A 1 12.83 1.34 7.80
CA MET A 1 12.31 2.69 8.11
C MET A 1 11.11 2.60 9.07
N ILE A 2 10.91 3.57 9.98
CA ILE A 2 9.69 3.64 10.80
C ILE A 2 8.60 4.33 9.98
N LEU A 3 7.45 3.67 9.82
CA LEU A 3 6.26 4.21 9.15
C LEU A 3 5.14 4.30 10.17
N THR A 4 4.49 5.46 10.25
CA THR A 4 3.37 5.66 11.17
C THR A 4 2.38 6.64 10.57
N THR A 5 1.11 6.47 10.90
CA THR A 5 0.04 7.43 10.62
C THR A 5 -0.08 8.51 11.69
N THR A 6 0.67 8.38 12.80
CA THR A 6 0.75 9.39 13.86
C THR A 6 1.70 10.52 13.47
N PRO A 7 1.46 11.76 13.95
CA PRO A 7 2.34 12.88 13.66
C PRO A 7 3.68 12.84 14.41
N GLN A 8 3.84 11.94 15.40
CA GLN A 8 5.02 11.81 16.24
C GLN A 8 5.33 10.35 16.55
N VAL A 9 6.61 10.06 16.86
CA VAL A 9 7.10 8.76 17.31
C VAL A 9 7.50 8.88 18.78
N GLU A 10 6.90 8.06 19.65
CA GLU A 10 7.18 8.10 21.08
C GLU A 10 8.66 7.84 21.39
N GLY A 11 9.21 8.59 22.35
CA GLY A 11 10.63 8.49 22.74
C GLY A 11 11.61 9.01 21.69
N ARG A 12 11.15 9.62 20.60
CA ARG A 12 11.98 10.16 19.50
C ARG A 12 11.62 11.62 19.23
N LYS A 13 12.61 12.48 19.03
CA LYS A 13 12.42 13.87 18.61
C LYS A 13 12.73 14.02 17.13
N ILE A 14 11.84 14.68 16.37
CA ILE A 14 12.08 15.02 14.96
C ILE A 14 13.15 16.13 14.91
N GLU A 15 14.27 15.87 14.26
CA GLU A 15 15.37 16.85 14.14
C GLU A 15 15.20 17.77 12.92
N ARG A 16 14.65 17.26 11.82
CA ARG A 16 14.45 17.99 10.55
C ARG A 16 13.21 17.49 9.83
N TYR A 17 12.59 18.39 9.06
CA TYR A 17 11.51 18.09 8.11
C TYR A 17 12.07 18.22 6.69
N LEU A 18 11.98 17.16 5.89
CA LEU A 18 12.61 17.08 4.57
C LEU A 18 11.63 17.28 3.40
N GLY A 19 10.39 17.70 3.69
CA GLY A 19 9.31 17.80 2.72
C GLY A 19 8.37 16.60 2.76
N ILE A 20 7.33 16.65 1.93
CA ILE A 20 6.32 15.60 1.82
C ILE A 20 6.73 14.64 0.70
N VAL A 21 6.54 13.34 0.93
CA VAL A 21 6.77 12.28 -0.05
C VAL A 21 5.47 11.53 -0.33
N PHE A 22 5.36 11.00 -1.53
CA PHE A 22 4.23 10.17 -1.98
C PHE A 22 4.77 8.94 -2.70
N GLY A 23 4.07 7.81 -2.59
CA GLY A 23 4.25 6.64 -3.43
C GLY A 23 2.92 6.25 -4.05
N GLU A 24 2.96 5.77 -5.29
CA GLU A 24 1.81 5.71 -6.19
C GLU A 24 1.84 4.38 -6.94
N VAL A 25 0.73 3.64 -6.92
CA VAL A 25 0.60 2.40 -7.70
C VAL A 25 -0.65 2.47 -8.55
N ILE A 26 -0.50 2.13 -9.83
CA ILE A 26 -1.59 2.07 -10.79
C ILE A 26 -1.84 0.59 -11.12
N SER A 27 -2.93 0.04 -10.59
CA SER A 27 -3.34 -1.33 -10.90
C SER A 27 -4.05 -1.39 -12.25
N GLY A 28 -3.61 -2.32 -13.12
CA GLY A 28 -4.02 -2.41 -14.53
C GLY A 28 -5.24 -3.30 -14.82
N VAL A 29 -5.55 -3.44 -16.12
CA VAL A 29 -6.69 -4.23 -16.64
C VAL A 29 -6.59 -5.73 -16.30
N ASP A 30 -5.38 -6.27 -16.15
CA ASP A 30 -5.18 -7.68 -15.83
C ASP A 30 -5.60 -8.03 -14.38
N MET A 31 -5.44 -7.10 -13.43
CA MET A 31 -6.03 -7.23 -12.09
C MET A 31 -7.55 -7.42 -12.17
N PHE A 32 -8.24 -6.59 -12.96
CA PHE A 32 -9.70 -6.67 -13.11
C PHE A 32 -10.13 -8.02 -13.70
N ARG A 33 -9.34 -8.55 -14.63
CA ARG A 33 -9.59 -9.86 -15.24
C ARG A 33 -9.45 -10.98 -14.20
N ASP A 34 -8.40 -10.95 -13.39
CA ASP A 34 -8.11 -11.97 -12.38
C ASP A 34 -9.15 -11.96 -11.26
N ILE A 35 -9.59 -10.78 -10.85
CA ILE A 35 -10.67 -10.61 -9.87
C ILE A 35 -12.00 -11.11 -10.43
N ALA A 36 -12.34 -10.76 -11.68
CA ALA A 36 -13.55 -11.24 -12.34
C ALA A 36 -13.55 -12.77 -12.57
N ALA A 37 -12.37 -13.36 -12.80
CA ALA A 37 -12.20 -14.80 -12.89
C ALA A 37 -12.36 -15.49 -11.53
N GLY A 38 -11.81 -14.90 -10.47
CA GLY A 38 -11.91 -15.41 -9.08
C GLY A 38 -13.30 -15.30 -8.46
N PHE A 39 -14.08 -14.27 -8.82
CA PHE A 39 -15.43 -14.04 -8.27
C PHE A 39 -16.45 -15.14 -8.60
N ARG A 40 -16.25 -15.93 -9.66
CA ARG A 40 -17.18 -17.03 -10.01
C ARG A 40 -17.28 -18.12 -8.94
N ASN A 41 -16.32 -18.19 -8.01
CA ASN A 41 -16.24 -19.26 -7.01
C ASN A 41 -16.41 -18.79 -5.55
N ILE A 42 -16.71 -17.51 -5.26
CA ILE A 42 -16.65 -16.97 -3.90
C ILE A 42 -18.05 -16.57 -3.39
N PHE A 43 -18.76 -17.54 -2.84
CA PHE A 43 -19.86 -17.30 -1.90
C PHE A 43 -19.31 -17.45 -0.47
N GLY A 44 -19.03 -16.33 0.21
CA GLY A 44 -18.90 -16.28 1.67
C GLY A 44 -17.53 -15.86 2.22
N GLY A 45 -17.48 -14.66 2.80
CA GLY A 45 -16.46 -14.23 3.78
C GLY A 45 -15.09 -13.88 3.19
N ARG A 46 -14.87 -12.58 2.91
CA ARG A 46 -13.64 -11.98 2.34
C ARG A 46 -13.27 -12.50 0.96
N SER A 47 -13.43 -11.63 -0.03
CA SER A 47 -13.16 -11.95 -1.44
C SER A 47 -11.65 -12.00 -1.68
N ALA A 48 -11.03 -13.14 -1.41
CA ALA A 48 -9.58 -13.36 -1.39
C ALA A 48 -8.81 -12.67 -2.55
N GLY A 49 -9.27 -12.81 -3.80
CA GLY A 49 -8.53 -12.26 -4.96
C GLY A 49 -8.49 -10.73 -5.07
N TYR A 50 -9.52 -10.00 -4.63
CA TYR A 50 -9.51 -8.52 -4.67
C TYR A 50 -8.78 -7.93 -3.46
N GLU A 51 -8.93 -8.57 -2.29
CA GLU A 51 -8.22 -8.14 -1.07
C GLU A 51 -6.71 -8.31 -1.21
N ASP A 52 -6.23 -9.42 -1.79
CA ASP A 52 -4.81 -9.69 -2.01
C ASP A 52 -4.18 -8.64 -2.93
N GLU A 53 -4.85 -8.29 -4.02
CA GLU A 53 -4.32 -7.31 -4.98
C GLU A 53 -4.32 -5.88 -4.42
N LEU A 54 -5.35 -5.50 -3.66
CA LEU A 54 -5.33 -4.22 -2.94
C LEU A 54 -4.20 -4.17 -1.91
N GLN A 55 -3.97 -5.26 -1.19
CA GLN A 55 -2.88 -5.34 -0.23
C GLN A 55 -1.54 -5.18 -0.94
N ARG A 56 -1.36 -5.86 -2.07
CA ARG A 56 -0.15 -5.74 -2.89
C ARG A 56 0.07 -4.30 -3.38
N ALA A 57 -0.96 -3.67 -3.94
CA ALA A 57 -0.87 -2.29 -4.41
C ALA A 57 -0.48 -1.32 -3.27
N ARG A 58 -1.04 -1.54 -2.06
CA ARG A 58 -0.66 -0.77 -0.87
C ARG A 58 0.81 -0.98 -0.50
N GLU A 59 1.29 -2.21 -0.51
CA GLU A 59 2.68 -2.53 -0.14
C GLU A 59 3.68 -1.93 -1.14
N GLU A 60 3.38 -2.01 -2.44
CA GLU A 60 4.19 -1.39 -3.50
C GLU A 60 4.23 0.14 -3.36
N ALA A 61 3.09 0.79 -3.10
CA ALA A 61 3.03 2.25 -2.90
C ALA A 61 3.81 2.69 -1.65
N MET A 62 3.70 1.93 -0.56
CA MET A 62 4.45 2.20 0.68
C MET A 62 5.95 2.00 0.49
N ALA A 63 6.36 1.01 -0.30
CA ALA A 63 7.76 0.77 -0.63
C ALA A 63 8.35 1.93 -1.46
N GLU A 64 7.63 2.41 -2.48
CA GLU A 64 8.07 3.56 -3.29
C GLU A 64 8.19 4.84 -2.45
N MET A 65 7.17 5.15 -1.64
CA MET A 65 7.19 6.28 -0.72
C MET A 65 8.41 6.22 0.22
N SER A 66 8.74 5.01 0.69
CA SER A 66 9.89 4.77 1.57
C SER A 66 11.22 5.00 0.87
N GLN A 67 11.39 4.52 -0.36
CA GLN A 67 12.60 4.76 -1.14
C GLN A 67 12.81 6.26 -1.42
N ARG A 68 11.75 6.98 -1.78
CA ARG A 68 11.81 8.44 -1.98
C ARG A 68 12.16 9.19 -0.69
N ALA A 69 11.82 8.66 0.49
CA ALA A 69 12.19 9.25 1.78
C ALA A 69 13.65 8.97 2.20
N GLU A 70 14.27 7.92 1.66
CA GLU A 70 15.67 7.55 1.93
C GLU A 70 16.68 8.24 0.99
N ALA A 71 16.22 8.70 -0.18
CA ALA A 71 17.01 9.42 -1.19
C ALA A 71 17.32 10.87 -0.79
#